data_AF-A0A3S0P3U4-F1
#
_entry.id   AF-A0A3S0P3U4-F1
#
_cell.length_a   1.000
_cell.length_b   1.000
_cell.length_c   1.000
_cell.angle_alpha   90.00
_cell.angle_beta   90.00
_cell.angle_gamma   90.00
#
_symmetry.space_group_name_H-M   'P 1'
#
loop_
_entity.id
_entity.type
_entity.pdbx_description
1 polymer ?
#
loop_
_entity_poly.entity_id
_entity_poly.type
_entity_poly.pdbx_seq_one_letter_code
_entity_poly.pdbx_strand_id
1 'polypeptide(L)'
;MKQIHVNEKCSGCGLCIVNSPYLQENAEGNAEPVAGMAIQEKDMDSVMKVVGECPESALQIVETGNTNKTGAAGITDIINALKNQCDNFSVKKVSNSDIKLNIKDYYIPIPSSSREYKRDYSSESSAKSAAKDEFNRLCYSETAFRPMIKKVFVEYKVNVLKPYYTCTDTEDSAYYAYNQQIRKLLSDAYAEIGEVLGGNNKIPEDWKKFSVYLKEKDGNIVQLTMFDERSTSSGIISTMKDISHTGLNDYVNGMDFDYDEKYVGEGLFGKVKYKNVWYYSGFHDAAKEFIDDLTWAIGHMSSDIEEGVVIDVNHALKSFEKKVKEELSAKISELENLCKNQMIPN
;
A
#
# COMPACT_ATOMS: atom_id res chain seq x y z
N MET A 1 6.61 -33.65 16.91
CA MET A 1 7.19 -33.06 15.69
C MET A 1 8.51 -32.35 15.96
N LYS A 2 9.58 -32.73 15.24
CA LYS A 2 10.87 -32.02 15.21
C LYS A 2 11.01 -31.28 13.88
N GLN A 3 11.44 -30.03 13.90
CA GLN A 3 11.64 -29.20 12.71
C GLN A 3 12.96 -28.44 12.78
N ILE A 4 13.43 -27.96 11.62
CA ILE A 4 14.55 -27.02 11.56
C ILE A 4 13.99 -25.61 11.82
N HIS A 5 14.61 -24.87 12.72
CA HIS A 5 14.42 -23.45 12.90
C HIS A 5 15.61 -22.70 12.29
N VAL A 6 15.32 -21.66 11.52
CA VAL A 6 16.33 -20.75 10.97
C VAL A 6 16.18 -19.41 11.68
N ASN A 7 17.26 -18.92 12.29
CA ASN A 7 17.28 -17.64 12.97
C ASN A 7 17.83 -16.51 12.08
N GLU A 8 17.78 -15.28 12.61
CA GLU A 8 18.17 -14.04 11.93
C GLU A 8 19.66 -13.94 11.51
N LYS A 9 20.51 -14.88 11.90
CA LYS A 9 21.92 -14.92 11.45
C LYS A 9 22.07 -15.51 10.05
N CYS A 10 21.00 -16.01 9.44
CA CYS A 10 21.07 -16.52 8.07
C CYS A 10 21.59 -15.45 7.11
N SER A 11 22.63 -15.78 6.34
CA SER A 11 23.25 -14.89 5.36
C SER A 11 22.96 -15.30 3.91
N GLY A 12 22.02 -16.24 3.69
CA GLY A 12 21.65 -16.68 2.35
C GLY A 12 22.71 -17.49 1.58
N CYS A 13 23.64 -18.17 2.27
CA CYS A 13 24.72 -18.93 1.59
C CYS A 13 24.27 -20.16 0.78
N GLY A 14 23.01 -20.59 0.90
CA GLY A 14 22.39 -21.66 0.10
C GLY A 14 22.84 -23.10 0.39
N LEU A 15 23.93 -23.33 1.12
CA LEU A 15 24.50 -24.67 1.33
C LEU A 15 23.51 -25.67 1.97
N CYS A 16 22.70 -25.20 2.92
CA CYS A 16 21.76 -26.04 3.64
C CYS A 16 20.53 -26.44 2.80
N ILE A 17 20.09 -25.58 1.88
CA ILE A 17 18.93 -25.82 1.00
C ILE A 17 19.25 -26.92 -0.01
N VAL A 18 20.48 -26.92 -0.55
CA VAL A 18 20.94 -27.96 -1.48
C VAL A 18 21.05 -29.33 -0.81
N ASN A 19 21.40 -29.35 0.48
CA ASN A 19 21.73 -30.58 1.21
C ASN A 19 20.61 -31.10 2.12
N SER A 20 19.48 -30.40 2.22
CA SER A 20 18.36 -30.81 3.08
C SER A 20 17.02 -30.55 2.41
N PRO A 21 16.16 -31.59 2.24
CA PRO A 21 14.81 -31.40 1.70
C PRO A 21 13.87 -30.66 2.67
N TYR A 22 14.31 -30.45 3.92
CA TYR A 22 13.55 -29.79 4.98
C TYR A 22 13.68 -28.25 4.95
N LEU A 23 14.50 -27.71 4.04
CA LEU A 23 14.74 -26.28 3.89
C LEU A 23 14.45 -25.84 2.45
N GLN A 24 13.97 -24.61 2.30
CA GLN A 24 13.77 -23.93 1.02
C GLN A 24 14.30 -22.50 1.09
N GLU A 25 14.44 -21.86 -0.07
CA GLU A 25 14.83 -20.45 -0.17
C GLU A 25 13.58 -19.56 -0.10
N ASN A 26 13.62 -18.52 0.70
CA ASN A 26 12.58 -17.49 0.75
C ASN A 26 12.84 -16.36 -0.26
N ALA A 27 11.90 -15.42 -0.40
CA ALA A 27 12.01 -14.32 -1.35
C ALA A 27 13.21 -13.37 -1.10
N GLU A 28 13.79 -13.39 0.10
CA GLU A 28 14.95 -12.59 0.49
C GLU A 28 16.29 -13.32 0.24
N GLY A 29 16.24 -14.55 -0.29
CA GLY A 29 17.42 -15.40 -0.50
C GLY A 29 17.90 -16.12 0.75
N ASN A 30 17.14 -16.06 1.85
CA ASN A 30 17.46 -16.75 3.10
C ASN A 30 16.84 -18.15 3.15
N ALA A 31 17.45 -19.03 3.94
CA ALA A 31 16.88 -20.36 4.19
C ALA A 31 15.68 -20.27 5.13
N GLU A 32 14.63 -21.04 4.86
CA GLU A 32 13.48 -21.21 5.74
C GLU A 32 13.02 -22.68 5.76
N PRO A 33 12.40 -23.16 6.85
CA PRO A 33 11.90 -24.53 6.91
C PRO A 33 10.68 -24.73 6.00
N VAL A 34 10.63 -25.88 5.34
CA VAL A 34 9.47 -26.26 4.52
C VAL A 34 8.26 -26.48 5.44
N ALA A 35 7.19 -25.71 5.22
CA ALA A 35 5.98 -25.77 6.04
C ALA A 35 5.34 -27.18 6.03
N GLY A 36 4.93 -27.66 7.21
CA GLY A 36 4.36 -29.00 7.35
C GLY A 36 5.34 -30.15 7.12
N MET A 37 6.65 -29.90 7.05
CA MET A 37 7.65 -30.96 6.96
C MET A 37 8.30 -31.20 8.31
N ALA A 38 8.20 -32.44 8.79
CA ALA A 38 8.78 -32.89 10.05
C ALA A 38 9.98 -33.81 9.81
N ILE A 39 11.06 -33.61 10.56
CA ILE A 39 12.28 -34.41 10.45
C ILE A 39 11.98 -35.85 10.84
N GLN A 40 12.10 -36.77 9.87
CA GLN A 40 11.94 -38.19 10.11
C GLN A 40 13.13 -38.75 10.89
N GLU A 41 12.90 -39.75 11.74
CA GLU A 41 13.97 -40.35 12.57
C GLU A 41 15.13 -40.90 11.72
N LYS A 42 14.83 -41.48 10.56
CA LYS A 42 15.81 -41.97 9.60
C LYS A 42 16.71 -40.87 9.00
N ASP A 43 16.25 -39.63 8.99
CA ASP A 43 16.94 -38.50 8.37
C ASP A 43 17.68 -37.65 9.42
N MET A 44 17.55 -37.99 10.71
CA MET A 44 18.05 -37.20 11.84
C MET A 44 19.56 -36.93 11.75
N ASP A 45 20.36 -37.96 11.48
CA ASP A 45 21.83 -37.83 11.35
C ASP A 45 22.21 -36.89 10.21
N SER A 46 21.50 -36.98 9.08
CA SER A 46 21.74 -36.12 7.92
C SER A 46 21.39 -34.66 8.21
N VAL A 47 20.29 -34.42 8.93
CA VAL A 47 19.86 -33.06 9.31
C VAL A 47 20.81 -32.47 10.35
N MET A 48 21.26 -33.24 11.35
CA MET A 48 22.26 -32.78 12.31
C MET A 48 23.56 -32.36 11.63
N LYS A 49 23.99 -33.08 10.60
CA LYS A 49 25.14 -32.71 9.79
C LYS A 49 24.92 -31.37 9.09
N VAL A 50 23.78 -31.18 8.41
CA VAL A 50 23.45 -29.91 7.73
C VAL A 50 23.40 -28.75 8.72
N VAL A 51 22.83 -28.96 9.91
CA VAL A 51 22.78 -27.96 10.98
C VAL A 51 24.19 -27.57 11.44
N GLY A 52 25.08 -28.56 11.64
CA GLY A 52 26.46 -28.33 12.05
C GLY A 52 27.36 -27.70 10.98
N GLU A 53 27.01 -27.86 9.71
CA GLU A 53 27.73 -27.27 8.57
C GLU A 53 27.29 -25.83 8.25
N CYS A 54 26.28 -25.30 8.95
CA CYS A 54 25.86 -23.91 8.78
C CYS A 54 26.97 -22.95 9.27
N PRO A 55 27.63 -22.18 8.40
CA PRO A 55 28.76 -21.32 8.79
C PRO A 55 28.35 -20.22 9.78
N GLU A 56 27.10 -19.74 9.67
CA GLU A 56 26.55 -18.70 10.55
C GLU A 56 25.92 -19.25 11.84
N SER A 57 25.87 -20.58 12.00
CA SER A 57 25.15 -21.23 13.10
C SER A 57 23.67 -20.77 13.19
N ALA A 58 23.05 -20.55 12.03
CA ALA A 58 21.68 -20.06 11.91
C ALA A 58 20.62 -21.15 12.05
N LEU A 59 21.01 -22.43 11.91
CA LEU A 59 20.10 -23.58 11.94
C LEU A 59 20.06 -24.22 13.33
N GLN A 60 18.87 -24.64 13.78
CA GLN A 60 18.67 -25.40 15.01
C GLN A 60 17.57 -26.44 14.83
N ILE A 61 17.68 -27.60 15.49
CA ILE A 61 16.57 -28.56 15.57
C ILE A 61 15.74 -28.20 16.79
N VAL A 62 14.45 -27.96 16.58
CA VAL A 62 13.49 -27.61 17.63
C VAL A 62 12.34 -28.60 17.65
N GLU A 63 11.78 -28.82 18.83
CA GLU A 63 10.55 -29.59 18.99
C GLU A 63 9.36 -28.63 18.97
N THR A 64 8.54 -28.74 17.93
CA THR A 64 7.43 -27.82 17.62
C THR A 64 6.06 -28.48 17.73
N GLY A 65 6.01 -29.75 18.12
CA GLY A 65 4.75 -30.46 18.36
C GLY A 65 3.95 -29.82 19.50
N ASN A 66 2.64 -29.72 19.31
CA ASN A 66 1.68 -29.32 20.34
C ASN A 66 1.46 -30.43 21.38
N THR A 67 1.90 -31.66 21.11
CA THR A 67 1.72 -32.80 22.02
C THR A 67 2.79 -33.87 21.90
N ASN A 68 3.02 -34.57 23.01
CA ASN A 68 3.81 -35.80 23.06
C ASN A 68 2.91 -37.06 23.10
N LYS A 69 1.59 -36.87 23.01
CA LYS A 69 0.60 -37.96 23.05
C LYS A 69 0.30 -38.47 21.65
N THR A 70 -0.07 -39.75 21.55
CA THR A 70 -0.48 -40.39 20.29
C THR A 70 -1.99 -40.59 20.21
N GLY A 71 -2.51 -40.87 19.02
CA GLY A 71 -3.93 -41.18 18.78
C GLY A 71 -4.89 -40.06 19.16
N ALA A 72 -6.05 -40.42 19.75
CA ALA A 72 -7.15 -39.50 20.07
C ALA A 72 -6.74 -38.36 21.00
N ALA A 73 -5.89 -38.65 21.99
CA ALA A 73 -5.43 -37.65 22.92
C ALA A 73 -4.52 -36.61 22.24
N GLY A 74 -3.63 -37.06 21.34
CA GLY A 74 -2.77 -36.17 20.58
C GLY A 74 -3.55 -35.27 19.61
N ILE A 75 -4.51 -35.84 18.86
CA ILE A 75 -5.41 -35.06 17.99
C ILE A 75 -6.19 -34.00 18.79
N THR A 76 -6.66 -34.35 19.99
CA THR A 76 -7.38 -33.40 20.85
C THR A 76 -6.51 -32.21 21.24
N ASP A 77 -5.24 -32.46 21.60
CA ASP A 77 -4.29 -31.40 21.94
C ASP A 77 -4.03 -30.47 20.73
N ILE A 78 -3.85 -31.03 19.53
CA ILE A 78 -3.66 -30.25 18.28
C ILE A 78 -4.88 -29.38 17.97
N ILE A 79 -6.10 -29.94 18.09
CA ILE A 79 -7.34 -29.18 17.86
C ILE A 79 -7.47 -28.04 18.88
N ASN A 80 -7.14 -28.28 20.14
CA ASN A 80 -7.15 -27.22 21.16
C ASN A 80 -6.10 -26.13 20.89
N ALA A 81 -4.92 -26.51 20.41
CA ALA A 81 -3.91 -25.54 19.99
C ALA A 81 -4.40 -24.68 18.82
N LEU A 82 -5.03 -25.28 17.80
CA LEU A 82 -5.64 -24.55 16.68
C LEU A 82 -6.75 -23.60 17.15
N LYS A 83 -7.61 -24.02 18.09
CA LYS A 83 -8.65 -23.15 18.67
C LYS A 83 -8.04 -21.95 19.38
N ASN A 84 -7.03 -22.18 20.22
CA ASN A 84 -6.33 -21.10 20.90
C ASN A 84 -5.68 -20.13 19.92
N GLN A 85 -5.08 -20.62 18.83
CA GLN A 85 -4.51 -19.76 17.78
C GLN A 85 -5.60 -18.97 17.04
N CYS A 86 -6.75 -19.59 16.74
CA CYS A 86 -7.88 -18.93 16.13
C CYS A 86 -8.43 -17.79 17.00
N ASP A 87 -8.60 -18.03 18.30
CA ASP A 87 -9.12 -17.04 19.25
C ASP A 87 -8.17 -15.84 19.40
N ASN A 88 -6.86 -16.11 19.43
CA ASN A 88 -5.82 -15.09 19.59
C ASN A 88 -5.34 -14.47 18.27
N PHE A 89 -5.82 -14.95 17.12
CA PHE A 89 -5.47 -14.37 15.83
C PHE A 89 -5.84 -12.89 15.81
N SER A 90 -4.89 -12.04 15.41
CA SER A 90 -5.12 -10.61 15.32
C SER A 90 -4.33 -10.01 14.17
N VAL A 91 -4.91 -9.00 13.55
CA VAL A 91 -4.28 -8.26 12.46
C VAL A 91 -3.71 -6.97 13.01
N LYS A 92 -2.46 -6.67 12.68
CA LYS A 92 -1.79 -5.44 13.13
C LYS A 92 -2.54 -4.24 12.56
N LYS A 93 -2.93 -3.32 13.46
CA LYS A 93 -3.52 -2.04 13.07
C LYS A 93 -2.46 -1.12 12.47
N VAL A 94 -2.90 -0.28 11.53
CA VAL A 94 -2.08 0.78 10.95
C VAL A 94 -2.34 2.11 11.66
N SER A 95 -1.34 2.96 11.63
CA SER A 95 -1.31 4.32 12.16
C SER A 95 -0.99 5.32 11.04
N ASN A 96 -1.12 6.62 11.32
CA ASN A 96 -0.77 7.66 10.35
C ASN A 96 0.68 7.54 9.87
N SER A 97 1.61 7.10 10.72
CA SER A 97 3.00 6.90 10.30
C SER A 97 3.20 5.77 9.30
N ASP A 98 2.31 4.77 9.28
CA ASP A 98 2.38 3.66 8.31
C ASP A 98 1.84 4.07 6.93
N ILE A 99 1.03 5.12 6.85
CA ILE A 99 0.38 5.59 5.63
C ILE A 99 0.54 7.10 5.42
N LYS A 100 1.72 7.64 5.67
CA LYS A 100 1.94 9.09 5.64
C LYS A 100 1.79 9.69 4.24
N LEU A 101 1.06 10.80 4.11
CA LEU A 101 1.04 11.63 2.90
C LEU A 101 2.14 12.69 2.99
N ASN A 102 3.33 12.35 2.54
CA ASN A 102 4.43 13.33 2.43
C ASN A 102 4.37 14.04 1.08
N ILE A 103 3.80 15.25 1.05
CA ILE A 103 3.56 15.99 -0.21
C ILE A 103 4.84 16.21 -1.04
N LYS A 104 6.01 16.25 -0.41
CA LYS A 104 7.30 16.44 -1.08
C LYS A 104 7.68 15.29 -2.02
N ASP A 105 7.05 14.13 -1.86
CA ASP A 105 7.30 12.95 -2.69
C ASP A 105 6.51 13.01 -4.02
N TYR A 106 5.64 14.01 -4.19
CA TYR A 106 4.75 14.16 -5.34
C TYR A 106 5.05 15.45 -6.10
N TYR A 107 5.42 15.31 -7.38
CA TYR A 107 5.69 16.45 -8.25
C TYR A 107 4.38 17.03 -8.81
N ILE A 108 4.15 18.33 -8.62
CA ILE A 108 3.07 19.07 -9.28
C ILE A 108 3.69 19.97 -10.36
N PRO A 109 3.33 19.80 -11.65
CA PRO A 109 3.92 20.58 -12.72
C PRO A 109 3.47 22.04 -12.66
N ILE A 110 4.42 22.95 -12.81
CA ILE A 110 4.16 24.40 -12.87
C ILE A 110 3.64 24.75 -14.28
N PRO A 111 2.42 25.31 -14.41
CA PRO A 111 1.91 25.73 -15.71
C PRO A 111 2.75 26.84 -16.35
N SER A 112 2.87 26.80 -17.67
CA SER A 112 3.51 27.83 -18.47
C SER A 112 2.50 28.48 -19.42
N SER A 113 2.53 29.81 -19.56
CA SER A 113 1.69 30.50 -20.52
C SER A 113 2.39 30.70 -21.86
N SER A 114 1.73 30.30 -22.95
CA SER A 114 2.18 30.62 -24.32
C SER A 114 1.85 32.06 -24.74
N ARG A 115 1.21 32.84 -23.86
CA ARG A 115 0.80 34.22 -24.10
C ARG A 115 1.68 35.25 -23.37
N GLU A 116 2.54 34.78 -22.48
CA GLU A 116 3.56 35.62 -21.86
C GLU A 116 4.44 36.26 -22.94
N TYR A 117 4.81 37.53 -22.75
CA TYR A 117 5.58 38.34 -23.70
C TYR A 117 4.93 38.58 -25.09
N LYS A 118 3.66 38.22 -25.29
CA LYS A 118 2.96 38.54 -26.55
C LYS A 118 2.54 39.99 -26.60
N ARG A 119 3.08 40.73 -27.57
CA ARG A 119 2.71 42.12 -27.89
C ARG A 119 1.45 42.16 -28.73
N ASP A 120 0.34 41.77 -28.11
CA ASP A 120 -0.96 41.70 -28.78
C ASP A 120 -1.99 42.68 -28.21
N TYR A 121 -1.69 43.34 -27.08
CA TYR A 121 -2.68 44.10 -26.32
C TYR A 121 -2.59 45.61 -26.59
N SER A 122 -3.75 46.27 -26.71
CA SER A 122 -3.82 47.71 -27.03
C SER A 122 -3.69 48.64 -25.82
N SER A 123 -3.74 48.10 -24.61
CA SER A 123 -3.62 48.84 -23.35
C SER A 123 -3.11 47.93 -22.23
N GLU A 124 -2.55 48.53 -21.17
CA GLU A 124 -2.16 47.83 -19.95
C GLU A 124 -3.33 47.03 -19.37
N SER A 125 -4.52 47.64 -19.29
CA SER A 125 -5.72 46.98 -18.78
C SER A 125 -6.13 45.77 -19.63
N SER A 126 -5.93 45.82 -20.95
CA SER A 126 -6.16 44.67 -21.83
C SER A 126 -5.13 43.56 -21.58
N ALA A 127 -3.86 43.90 -21.35
CA ALA A 127 -2.83 42.94 -20.99
C ALA A 127 -3.12 42.29 -19.63
N LYS A 128 -3.51 43.08 -18.63
CA LYS A 128 -3.91 42.61 -17.30
C LYS A 128 -5.13 41.70 -17.32
N SER A 129 -6.15 42.04 -18.11
CA SER A 129 -7.30 41.16 -18.30
C SER A 129 -6.89 39.83 -18.93
N ALA A 130 -6.02 39.86 -19.95
CA ALA A 130 -5.55 38.65 -20.61
C ALA A 130 -4.69 37.77 -19.70
N ALA A 131 -3.82 38.38 -18.89
CA ALA A 131 -3.02 37.68 -17.88
C ALA A 131 -3.92 37.00 -16.85
N LYS A 132 -4.95 37.70 -16.36
CA LYS A 132 -5.94 37.16 -15.42
C LYS A 132 -6.72 35.98 -16.00
N ASP A 133 -7.22 36.11 -17.22
CA ASP A 133 -7.96 35.02 -17.87
C ASP A 133 -7.08 33.79 -18.08
N GLU A 134 -5.84 34.02 -18.50
CA GLU A 134 -4.87 32.95 -18.73
C GLU A 134 -4.46 32.26 -17.42
N PHE A 135 -4.20 33.02 -16.36
CA PHE A 135 -3.86 32.46 -15.04
C PHE A 135 -5.05 31.69 -14.44
N ASN A 136 -6.26 32.25 -14.56
CA ASN A 136 -7.46 31.54 -14.15
C ASN A 136 -7.60 30.22 -14.91
N ARG A 137 -7.41 30.22 -16.23
CA ARG A 137 -7.55 29.03 -17.08
C ARG A 137 -6.50 27.95 -16.78
N LEU A 138 -5.28 28.33 -16.44
CA LEU A 138 -4.15 27.40 -16.29
C LEU A 138 -3.87 26.97 -14.84
N CYS A 139 -4.26 27.77 -13.86
CA CYS A 139 -3.96 27.54 -12.44
C CYS A 139 -5.23 27.54 -11.58
N TYR A 140 -6.00 28.62 -11.62
CA TYR A 140 -6.96 28.95 -10.56
C TYR A 140 -8.39 28.39 -10.74
N SER A 141 -8.77 28.02 -11.97
CA SER A 141 -10.08 27.45 -12.24
C SER A 141 -10.17 26.02 -11.73
N GLU A 142 -11.39 25.59 -11.43
CA GLU A 142 -11.68 24.23 -10.99
C GLU A 142 -11.17 23.16 -11.98
N THR A 143 -11.29 23.46 -13.27
CA THR A 143 -10.78 22.62 -14.36
C THR A 143 -9.25 22.56 -14.42
N ALA A 144 -8.54 23.50 -13.80
CA ALA A 144 -7.08 23.57 -13.77
C ALA A 144 -6.50 22.89 -12.52
N PHE A 145 -6.94 23.28 -11.32
CA PHE A 145 -6.35 22.76 -10.08
C PHE A 145 -6.83 21.35 -9.72
N ARG A 146 -8.04 20.92 -10.09
CA ARG A 146 -8.54 19.60 -9.71
C ARG A 146 -7.68 18.46 -10.28
N PRO A 147 -7.29 18.48 -11.56
CA PRO A 147 -6.34 17.51 -12.09
C PRO A 147 -5.01 17.46 -11.32
N MET A 148 -4.49 18.61 -10.86
CA MET A 148 -3.25 18.68 -10.09
C MET A 148 -3.38 17.96 -8.75
N ILE A 149 -4.45 18.23 -7.99
CA ILE A 149 -4.75 17.55 -6.71
C ILE A 149 -5.01 16.06 -6.95
N LYS A 150 -5.80 15.73 -7.98
CA LYS A 150 -6.13 14.35 -8.32
C LYS A 150 -4.88 13.54 -8.63
N LYS A 151 -3.89 14.11 -9.34
CA LYS A 151 -2.60 13.46 -9.60
C LYS A 151 -1.92 13.03 -8.31
N VAL A 152 -1.81 13.93 -7.33
CA VAL A 152 -1.22 13.63 -6.00
C VAL A 152 -1.98 12.48 -5.34
N PHE A 153 -3.32 12.51 -5.34
CA PHE A 153 -4.12 11.48 -4.68
C PHE A 153 -4.04 10.12 -5.38
N VAL A 154 -3.96 10.10 -6.71
CA VAL A 154 -3.76 8.86 -7.48
C VAL A 154 -2.39 8.26 -7.15
N GLU A 155 -1.34 9.07 -7.14
CA GLU A 155 0.01 8.60 -6.81
C GLU A 155 0.10 8.10 -5.37
N TYR A 156 -0.46 8.83 -4.41
CA TYR A 156 -0.52 8.38 -3.01
C TYR A 156 -1.32 7.08 -2.86
N LYS A 157 -2.47 6.96 -3.54
CA LYS A 157 -3.26 5.73 -3.54
C LYS A 157 -2.44 4.52 -4.01
N VAL A 158 -1.71 4.68 -5.12
CA VAL A 158 -0.91 3.60 -5.70
C VAL A 158 0.34 3.29 -4.86
N ASN A 159 1.03 4.31 -4.36
CA ASN A 159 2.31 4.14 -3.68
C ASN A 159 2.16 3.69 -2.23
N VAL A 160 1.06 4.07 -1.56
CA VAL A 160 0.87 3.84 -0.12
C VAL A 160 -0.33 2.94 0.17
N LEU A 161 -1.46 3.13 -0.52
CA LEU A 161 -2.71 2.45 -0.17
C LEU A 161 -2.93 1.12 -0.91
N LYS A 162 -2.20 0.88 -2.00
CA LYS A 162 -2.32 -0.32 -2.85
C LYS A 162 -2.38 -1.63 -2.06
N PRO A 163 -1.53 -1.87 -1.05
CA PRO A 163 -1.58 -3.14 -0.31
C PRO A 163 -2.91 -3.41 0.38
N TYR A 164 -3.65 -2.37 0.76
CA TYR A 164 -4.88 -2.47 1.55
C TYR A 164 -6.16 -2.58 0.71
N TYR A 165 -6.08 -2.34 -0.60
CA TYR A 165 -7.18 -2.63 -1.54
C TYR A 165 -6.84 -3.74 -2.54
N THR A 166 -5.63 -4.28 -2.50
CA THR A 166 -5.25 -5.47 -3.28
C THR A 166 -5.72 -6.73 -2.56
N CYS A 167 -6.79 -7.33 -3.08
CA CYS A 167 -7.45 -8.49 -2.47
C CYS A 167 -7.14 -9.81 -3.19
N THR A 168 -5.92 -9.98 -3.66
CA THR A 168 -5.45 -11.14 -4.43
C THR A 168 -4.30 -11.84 -3.72
N ASP A 169 -4.05 -13.10 -4.09
CA ASP A 169 -3.02 -13.95 -3.49
C ASP A 169 -1.62 -13.62 -4.00
N THR A 170 -1.14 -12.42 -3.66
CA THR A 170 0.14 -11.85 -4.11
C THR A 170 0.83 -11.10 -2.97
N GLU A 171 2.16 -11.02 -2.99
CA GLU A 171 2.96 -10.33 -1.97
C GLU A 171 2.65 -8.84 -1.85
N ASP A 172 2.12 -8.23 -2.92
CA ASP A 172 1.64 -6.85 -2.94
C ASP A 172 0.45 -6.62 -1.98
N SER A 173 -0.26 -7.67 -1.56
CA SER A 173 -1.42 -7.60 -0.68
C SER A 173 -1.03 -7.62 0.80
N ALA A 174 -1.55 -6.67 1.58
CA ALA A 174 -1.40 -6.67 3.04
C ALA A 174 -2.01 -7.92 3.71
N TYR A 175 -2.93 -8.62 3.03
CA TYR A 175 -3.59 -9.83 3.53
C TYR A 175 -2.79 -11.11 3.26
N TYR A 176 -1.83 -11.07 2.33
CA TYR A 176 -1.09 -12.23 1.88
C TYR A 176 -0.24 -12.83 3.00
N ALA A 177 0.52 -12.00 3.73
CA ALA A 177 1.36 -12.45 4.83
C ALA A 177 0.56 -13.20 5.92
N TYR A 178 -0.64 -12.71 6.25
CA TYR A 178 -1.53 -13.39 7.19
C TYR A 178 -2.06 -14.72 6.64
N ASN A 179 -2.44 -14.77 5.37
CA ASN A 179 -2.84 -16.03 4.73
C ASN A 179 -1.69 -17.05 4.76
N GLN A 180 -0.44 -16.62 4.51
CA GLN A 180 0.73 -17.50 4.60
C GLN A 180 0.96 -18.03 6.02
N GLN A 181 0.82 -17.19 7.04
CA GLN A 181 0.89 -17.62 8.44
C GLN A 181 -0.13 -18.72 8.75
N ILE A 182 -1.38 -18.57 8.30
CA ILE A 182 -2.43 -19.59 8.50
C ILE A 182 -2.18 -20.86 7.68
N ARG A 183 -1.73 -20.74 6.43
CA ARG A 183 -1.34 -21.91 5.60
C ARG A 183 -0.24 -22.72 6.26
N LYS A 184 0.77 -22.05 6.84
CA LYS A 184 1.82 -22.70 7.62
C LYS A 184 1.25 -23.41 8.84
N LEU A 185 0.43 -22.71 9.65
CA LEU A 185 -0.23 -23.28 10.83
C LEU A 185 -1.01 -24.57 10.50
N LEU A 186 -1.82 -24.55 9.43
CA LEU A 186 -2.61 -25.71 9.02
C LEU A 186 -1.73 -26.83 8.46
N SER A 187 -0.66 -26.49 7.73
CA SER A 187 0.29 -27.48 7.21
C SER A 187 1.06 -28.18 8.32
N ASP A 188 1.51 -27.44 9.33
CA ASP A 188 2.18 -27.98 10.51
C ASP A 188 1.23 -28.89 11.32
N ALA A 189 -0.01 -28.46 11.54
CA ALA A 189 -1.02 -29.29 12.20
C ALA A 189 -1.34 -30.56 11.41
N TYR A 190 -1.44 -30.48 10.07
CA TYR A 190 -1.67 -31.63 9.22
C TYR A 190 -0.56 -32.68 9.35
N ALA A 191 0.70 -32.22 9.37
CA ALA A 191 1.86 -33.08 9.54
C ALA A 191 1.89 -33.73 10.92
N GLU A 192 1.64 -32.94 11.96
CA GLU A 192 1.60 -33.43 13.34
C GLU A 192 0.51 -34.49 13.54
N ILE A 193 -0.66 -34.33 12.90
CA ILE A 193 -1.71 -35.36 12.92
C ILE A 193 -1.23 -36.66 12.28
N GLY A 194 -0.46 -36.57 11.19
CA GLY A 194 0.19 -37.74 10.59
C GLY A 194 1.13 -38.46 11.55
N GLU A 195 1.94 -37.73 12.31
CA GLU A 195 2.84 -38.31 13.32
C GLU A 195 2.07 -39.01 14.45
N VAL A 196 1.09 -38.34 15.06
CA VAL A 196 0.33 -38.91 16.20
C VAL A 196 -0.52 -40.11 15.80
N LEU A 197 -0.84 -40.26 14.51
CA LEU A 197 -1.52 -41.42 13.92
C LEU A 197 -0.57 -42.48 13.34
N GLY A 198 0.75 -42.32 13.49
CA GLY A 198 1.73 -43.29 12.98
C GLY A 198 1.74 -43.43 11.46
N GLY A 199 1.50 -42.33 10.73
CA GLY A 199 1.49 -42.28 9.27
C GLY A 199 0.16 -42.66 8.61
N ASN A 200 -0.86 -43.04 9.38
CA ASN A 200 -2.19 -43.39 8.86
C ASN A 200 -3.15 -42.18 8.80
N ASN A 201 -2.67 -41.07 8.25
CA ASN A 201 -3.49 -39.86 8.11
C ASN A 201 -4.49 -40.01 6.95
N LYS A 202 -5.79 -40.03 7.24
CA LYS A 202 -6.85 -40.02 6.21
C LYS A 202 -7.48 -38.63 6.00
N ILE A 203 -6.88 -37.57 6.57
CA ILE A 203 -7.36 -36.21 6.35
C ILE A 203 -6.97 -35.81 4.92
N PRO A 204 -7.91 -35.27 4.12
CA PRO A 204 -7.60 -34.81 2.77
C PRO A 204 -6.52 -33.72 2.79
N GLU A 205 -5.58 -33.80 1.85
CA GLU A 205 -4.52 -32.79 1.67
C GLU A 205 -5.09 -31.37 1.42
N ASP A 206 -6.29 -31.28 0.84
CA ASP A 206 -6.98 -30.00 0.61
C ASP A 206 -7.47 -29.33 1.90
N TRP A 207 -7.51 -30.05 3.03
CA TRP A 207 -7.90 -29.48 4.32
C TRP A 207 -6.97 -28.34 4.74
N LYS A 208 -5.66 -28.45 4.49
CA LYS A 208 -4.68 -27.39 4.83
C LYS A 208 -4.67 -26.20 3.87
N LYS A 209 -5.42 -26.26 2.75
CA LYS A 209 -5.56 -25.10 1.86
C LYS A 209 -6.34 -24.00 2.56
N PHE A 210 -5.83 -22.77 2.47
CA PHE A 210 -6.45 -21.59 3.06
C PHE A 210 -6.27 -20.38 2.15
N SER A 211 -7.36 -19.65 1.90
CA SER A 211 -7.34 -18.45 1.08
C SER A 211 -8.54 -17.57 1.42
N VAL A 212 -8.30 -16.55 2.24
CA VAL A 212 -9.30 -15.57 2.65
C VAL A 212 -8.86 -14.21 2.13
N TYR A 213 -9.74 -13.57 1.37
CA TYR A 213 -9.55 -12.21 0.89
C TYR A 213 -10.85 -11.44 0.98
N LEU A 214 -10.76 -10.11 1.11
CA LEU A 214 -11.91 -9.25 0.98
C LEU A 214 -12.39 -9.20 -0.47
N LYS A 215 -13.65 -8.82 -0.68
CA LYS A 215 -14.20 -8.64 -2.02
C LYS A 215 -14.04 -7.18 -2.42
N GLU A 216 -13.82 -6.91 -3.70
CA GLU A 216 -13.73 -5.54 -4.23
C GLU A 216 -14.96 -4.70 -3.89
N LYS A 217 -16.13 -5.34 -3.78
CA LYS A 217 -17.40 -4.71 -3.38
C LYS A 217 -17.60 -4.53 -1.88
N ASP A 218 -16.66 -4.98 -1.03
CA ASP A 218 -16.74 -4.73 0.41
C ASP A 218 -16.55 -3.22 0.64
N GLY A 219 -17.45 -2.58 1.40
CA GLY A 219 -17.53 -1.12 1.48
C GLY A 219 -16.20 -0.43 1.82
N ASN A 220 -15.41 -0.99 2.72
CA ASN A 220 -14.10 -0.45 3.10
C ASN A 220 -13.09 -0.52 1.93
N ILE A 221 -13.14 -1.57 1.11
CA ILE A 221 -12.29 -1.70 -0.09
C ILE A 221 -12.70 -0.70 -1.16
N VAL A 222 -14.00 -0.48 -1.35
CA VAL A 222 -14.52 0.52 -2.29
C VAL A 222 -14.02 1.92 -1.93
N GLN A 223 -14.05 2.29 -0.64
CA GLN A 223 -13.56 3.58 -0.17
C GLN A 223 -12.07 3.81 -0.51
N LEU A 224 -11.23 2.81 -0.30
CA LEU A 224 -9.80 2.87 -0.63
C LEU A 224 -9.57 2.92 -2.15
N THR A 225 -10.35 2.15 -2.92
CA THR A 225 -10.25 2.10 -4.39
C THR A 225 -10.63 3.43 -5.03
N MET A 226 -11.64 4.11 -4.49
CA MET A 226 -12.15 5.42 -4.95
C MET A 226 -11.50 6.61 -4.25
N PHE A 227 -10.42 6.41 -3.48
CA PHE A 227 -9.78 7.46 -2.69
C PHE A 227 -9.45 8.73 -3.51
N ASP A 228 -9.02 8.58 -4.76
CA ASP A 228 -8.64 9.71 -5.61
C ASP A 228 -9.82 10.63 -5.98
N GLU A 229 -11.06 10.15 -5.86
CA GLU A 229 -12.25 10.98 -6.09
C GLU A 229 -12.45 12.02 -4.98
N ARG A 230 -11.90 11.77 -3.77
CA ARG A 230 -11.90 12.72 -2.65
C ARG A 230 -11.19 14.03 -2.97
N SER A 231 -10.32 14.06 -3.98
CA SER A 231 -9.66 15.29 -4.47
C SER A 231 -10.65 16.41 -4.83
N THR A 232 -11.91 16.06 -5.12
CA THR A 232 -12.97 17.02 -5.47
C THR A 232 -13.65 17.67 -4.27
N SER A 233 -13.52 17.09 -3.07
CA SER A 233 -14.21 17.49 -1.83
C SER A 233 -13.29 17.52 -0.61
N SER A 234 -11.98 17.65 -0.82
CA SER A 234 -10.95 17.50 0.22
C SER A 234 -10.75 18.71 1.13
N GLY A 235 -11.43 19.84 0.88
CA GLY A 235 -11.20 21.08 1.63
C GLY A 235 -9.92 21.83 1.26
N ILE A 236 -8.95 21.19 0.59
CA ILE A 236 -7.63 21.76 0.22
C ILE A 236 -7.73 23.16 -0.39
N ILE A 237 -8.62 23.35 -1.37
CA ILE A 237 -8.76 24.64 -2.05
C ILE A 237 -9.44 25.69 -1.17
N SER A 238 -10.31 25.27 -0.23
CA SER A 238 -10.84 26.20 0.78
C SER A 238 -9.71 26.66 1.68
N THR A 239 -8.92 25.73 2.22
CA THR A 239 -7.76 26.03 3.07
C THR A 239 -6.75 26.94 2.38
N MET A 240 -6.46 26.70 1.10
CA MET A 240 -5.60 27.58 0.32
C MET A 240 -6.21 28.98 0.19
N LYS A 241 -7.50 29.09 -0.13
CA LYS A 241 -8.21 30.38 -0.33
C LYS A 241 -8.50 31.16 0.95
N ASP A 242 -8.40 30.53 2.11
CA ASP A 242 -8.51 31.20 3.41
C ASP A 242 -7.26 32.03 3.74
N ILE A 243 -6.17 31.84 2.99
CA ILE A 243 -4.95 32.66 3.08
C ILE A 243 -5.19 34.01 2.39
N SER A 244 -4.78 35.10 3.04
CA SER A 244 -5.09 36.48 2.61
C SER A 244 -4.46 36.94 1.29
N HIS A 245 -3.58 36.15 0.68
CA HIS A 245 -2.82 36.50 -0.53
C HIS A 245 -2.92 35.46 -1.66
N THR A 246 -3.87 34.53 -1.58
CA THR A 246 -4.04 33.45 -2.57
C THR A 246 -5.25 33.69 -3.48
N GLY A 247 -5.79 34.90 -3.51
CA GLY A 247 -6.84 35.26 -4.44
C GLY A 247 -6.32 35.31 -5.87
N LEU A 248 -7.18 35.03 -6.86
CA LEU A 248 -6.83 35.12 -8.29
C LEU A 248 -6.13 36.45 -8.65
N ASN A 249 -6.61 37.56 -8.10
CA ASN A 249 -6.02 38.87 -8.40
C ASN A 249 -4.65 39.06 -7.74
N ASP A 250 -4.36 38.38 -6.62
CA ASP A 250 -3.11 38.56 -5.89
C ASP A 250 -1.94 38.06 -6.73
N TYR A 251 -2.05 36.85 -7.30
CA TYR A 251 -1.07 36.31 -8.25
C TYR A 251 -0.90 37.19 -9.49
N VAL A 252 -2.00 37.74 -10.03
CA VAL A 252 -1.94 38.59 -11.23
C VAL A 252 -1.33 39.96 -10.92
N ASN A 253 -1.51 40.47 -9.70
CA ASN A 253 -0.93 41.75 -9.28
C ASN A 253 0.59 41.66 -9.09
N GLY A 254 1.14 40.45 -8.89
CA GLY A 254 2.58 40.21 -8.87
C GLY A 254 3.24 40.10 -10.25
N MET A 255 2.46 40.14 -11.34
CA MET A 255 2.98 40.12 -12.71
C MET A 255 3.36 41.52 -13.20
N ASP A 256 4.28 41.56 -14.15
CA ASP A 256 4.72 42.79 -14.81
C ASP A 256 3.89 43.09 -16.06
N PHE A 257 3.65 44.38 -16.32
CA PHE A 257 2.90 44.87 -17.48
C PHE A 257 3.68 45.99 -18.17
N ASP A 258 4.22 45.67 -19.33
CA ASP A 258 5.08 46.55 -20.12
C ASP A 258 4.50 46.78 -21.52
N TYR A 259 5.09 47.70 -22.26
CA TYR A 259 4.75 47.96 -23.65
C TYR A 259 5.97 48.21 -24.53
N ASP A 260 5.83 47.82 -25.79
CA ASP A 260 6.72 48.25 -26.87
C ASP A 260 6.01 49.28 -27.75
N GLU A 261 6.77 50.24 -28.29
CA GLU A 261 6.26 51.14 -29.32
C GLU A 261 6.33 50.47 -30.69
N LYS A 262 5.18 50.37 -31.36
CA LYS A 262 5.07 49.83 -32.73
C LYS A 262 4.71 50.95 -33.70
N TYR A 263 5.54 51.12 -34.73
CA TYR A 263 5.24 52.03 -35.83
C TYR A 263 3.95 51.61 -36.56
N VAL A 264 3.07 52.58 -36.83
CA VAL A 264 1.75 52.36 -37.47
C VAL A 264 1.48 53.25 -38.68
N GLY A 265 2.53 53.85 -39.25
CA GLY A 265 2.42 54.69 -40.44
C GLY A 265 2.63 56.18 -40.16
N GLU A 266 2.51 56.99 -41.21
CA GLU A 266 2.62 58.44 -41.14
C GLU A 266 1.24 59.10 -41.26
N GLY A 267 1.02 60.18 -40.49
CA GLY A 267 -0.19 60.99 -40.60
C GLY A 267 -0.22 61.87 -41.85
N LEU A 268 -1.33 62.59 -42.06
CA LEU A 268 -1.61 63.45 -43.23
C LEU A 268 -0.56 64.56 -43.51
N PHE A 269 0.42 64.75 -42.62
CA PHE A 269 1.50 65.76 -42.72
C PHE A 269 2.89 65.14 -42.51
N GLY A 270 3.08 63.84 -42.77
CA GLY A 270 4.39 63.15 -42.66
C GLY A 270 4.88 62.91 -41.23
N LYS A 271 4.03 63.12 -40.22
CA LYS A 271 4.38 62.79 -38.83
C LYS A 271 4.25 61.29 -38.60
N VAL A 272 5.37 60.65 -38.27
CA VAL A 272 5.47 59.24 -37.86
C VAL A 272 4.55 58.99 -36.66
N LYS A 273 3.72 57.95 -36.73
CA LYS A 273 2.83 57.52 -35.65
C LYS A 273 3.30 56.19 -35.08
N TYR A 274 3.34 56.13 -33.75
CA TYR A 274 3.56 54.91 -33.00
C TYR A 274 2.32 54.59 -32.18
N LYS A 275 2.13 53.31 -31.86
CA LYS A 275 1.18 52.86 -30.85
C LYS A 275 1.92 52.02 -29.82
N ASN A 276 1.48 52.12 -28.57
CA ASN A 276 1.94 51.21 -27.54
C ASN A 276 1.27 49.86 -27.73
N VAL A 277 2.05 48.80 -27.67
CA VAL A 277 1.58 47.42 -27.71
C VAL A 277 2.03 46.74 -26.45
N TRP A 278 1.05 46.46 -25.59
CA TRP A 278 1.26 45.97 -24.25
C TRP A 278 1.41 44.45 -24.24
N TYR A 279 2.13 43.94 -23.24
CA TYR A 279 2.31 42.53 -22.93
C TYR A 279 2.39 42.35 -21.41
N TYR A 280 2.40 41.10 -20.95
CA TYR A 280 2.65 40.77 -19.55
C TYR A 280 3.79 39.75 -19.43
N SER A 281 4.47 39.77 -18.29
CA SER A 281 5.54 38.84 -17.90
C SER A 281 5.47 38.51 -16.40
N GLY A 282 6.24 37.51 -15.96
CA GLY A 282 6.18 37.00 -14.58
C GLY A 282 5.07 35.97 -14.38
N PHE A 283 4.52 35.40 -15.46
CA PHE A 283 3.49 34.37 -15.36
C PHE A 283 4.02 33.11 -14.68
N HIS A 284 5.23 32.68 -15.05
CA HIS A 284 5.83 31.47 -14.51
C HIS A 284 6.05 31.57 -13.00
N ASP A 285 6.52 32.73 -12.52
CA ASP A 285 6.76 32.95 -11.09
C ASP A 285 5.45 32.95 -10.29
N ALA A 286 4.41 33.63 -10.78
CA ALA A 286 3.08 33.58 -10.18
C ALA A 286 2.48 32.16 -10.20
N ALA A 287 2.70 31.41 -11.28
CA ALA A 287 2.25 30.02 -11.37
C ALA A 287 3.01 29.12 -10.39
N LYS A 288 4.31 29.36 -10.19
CA LYS A 288 5.13 28.66 -9.19
C LYS A 288 4.62 28.96 -7.77
N GLU A 289 4.36 30.22 -7.45
CA GLU A 289 3.82 30.63 -6.15
C GLU A 289 2.49 29.91 -5.85
N PHE A 290 1.58 29.88 -6.82
CA PHE A 290 0.33 29.11 -6.70
C PHE A 290 0.56 27.62 -6.42
N ILE A 291 1.55 27.00 -7.06
CA ILE A 291 1.87 25.59 -6.83
C ILE A 291 2.50 25.37 -5.45
N ASP A 292 3.32 26.31 -4.98
CA ASP A 292 3.89 26.30 -3.63
C ASP A 292 2.77 26.40 -2.58
N ASP A 293 1.78 27.29 -2.79
CA ASP A 293 0.61 27.45 -1.92
C ASP A 293 -0.32 26.22 -1.95
N LEU A 294 -0.56 25.66 -3.13
CA LEU A 294 -1.33 24.42 -3.28
C LEU A 294 -0.64 23.26 -2.57
N THR A 295 0.68 23.15 -2.72
CA THR A 295 1.52 22.14 -2.05
C THR A 295 1.46 22.30 -0.54
N TRP A 296 1.56 23.54 -0.04
CA TRP A 296 1.40 23.84 1.36
C TRP A 296 0.01 23.42 1.87
N ALA A 297 -1.06 23.75 1.14
CA ALA A 297 -2.43 23.42 1.56
C ALA A 297 -2.67 21.90 1.61
N ILE A 298 -2.15 21.14 0.63
CA ILE A 298 -2.21 19.67 0.67
C ILE A 298 -1.44 19.14 1.89
N GLY A 299 -0.23 19.65 2.15
CA GLY A 299 0.57 19.25 3.30
C GLY A 299 -0.07 19.63 4.64
N HIS A 300 -0.73 20.79 4.72
CA HIS A 300 -1.44 21.24 5.91
C HIS A 300 -2.64 20.34 6.23
N MET A 301 -3.34 19.88 5.19
CA MET A 301 -4.50 18.99 5.28
C MET A 301 -4.12 17.50 5.41
N SER A 302 -2.82 17.16 5.43
CA SER A 302 -2.39 15.76 5.34
C SER A 302 -2.88 14.92 6.52
N SER A 303 -2.89 15.47 7.74
CA SER A 303 -3.39 14.75 8.93
C SER A 303 -4.85 14.34 8.78
N ASP A 304 -5.71 15.26 8.35
CA ASP A 304 -7.14 14.99 8.19
C ASP A 304 -7.40 13.95 7.07
N ILE A 305 -6.62 14.05 5.99
CA ILE A 305 -6.66 13.07 4.89
C ILE A 305 -6.21 11.69 5.41
N GLU A 306 -5.09 11.63 6.13
CA GLU A 306 -4.53 10.40 6.70
C GLU A 306 -5.48 9.76 7.71
N GLU A 307 -6.09 10.52 8.62
CA GLU A 307 -7.02 10.01 9.63
C GLU A 307 -8.21 9.28 9.01
N GLY A 308 -8.82 9.87 7.98
CA GLY A 308 -9.91 9.22 7.24
C GLY A 308 -9.47 7.90 6.61
N VAL A 309 -8.26 7.86 6.05
CA VAL A 309 -7.71 6.64 5.43
C VAL A 309 -7.33 5.58 6.46
N VAL A 310 -6.73 5.96 7.60
CA VAL A 310 -6.40 5.05 8.71
C VAL A 310 -7.67 4.33 9.18
N ILE A 311 -8.78 5.06 9.29
CA ILE A 311 -10.08 4.48 9.67
C ILE A 311 -10.52 3.44 8.63
N ASP A 312 -10.51 3.78 7.35
CA ASP A 312 -10.92 2.88 6.27
C ASP A 312 -10.06 1.60 6.19
N VAL A 313 -8.73 1.76 6.27
CA VAL A 313 -7.79 0.63 6.26
C VAL A 313 -8.02 -0.27 7.49
N ASN A 314 -8.11 0.31 8.69
CA ASN A 314 -8.32 -0.49 9.90
C ASN A 314 -9.69 -1.17 9.93
N HIS A 315 -10.72 -0.58 9.32
CA HIS A 315 -12.00 -1.25 9.12
C HIS A 315 -11.88 -2.43 8.15
N ALA A 316 -11.14 -2.28 7.05
CA ALA A 316 -10.86 -3.39 6.13
C ALA A 316 -10.10 -4.52 6.85
N LEU A 317 -9.01 -4.21 7.56
CA LEU A 317 -8.22 -5.18 8.32
C LEU A 317 -9.06 -5.91 9.38
N LYS A 318 -9.96 -5.20 10.08
CA LYS A 318 -10.90 -5.80 11.03
C LYS A 318 -11.91 -6.73 10.36
N SER A 319 -12.45 -6.34 9.20
CA SER A 319 -13.32 -7.21 8.41
C SER A 319 -12.60 -8.47 7.94
N PHE A 320 -11.34 -8.34 7.52
CA PHE A 320 -10.50 -9.46 7.14
C PHE A 320 -10.24 -10.39 8.33
N GLU A 321 -9.84 -9.86 9.49
CA GLU A 321 -9.62 -10.64 10.71
C GLU A 321 -10.85 -11.49 11.07
N LYS A 322 -12.04 -10.89 11.01
CA LYS A 322 -13.29 -11.60 11.26
C LYS A 322 -13.48 -12.78 10.29
N LYS A 323 -13.27 -12.56 8.99
CA LYS A 323 -13.42 -13.63 7.98
C LYS A 323 -12.37 -14.74 8.16
N VAL A 324 -11.14 -14.40 8.54
CA VAL A 324 -10.09 -15.39 8.84
C VAL A 324 -10.51 -16.26 10.02
N LYS A 325 -11.01 -15.66 11.11
CA LYS A 325 -11.49 -16.39 12.28
C LYS A 325 -12.68 -17.30 11.94
N GLU A 326 -13.62 -16.82 11.13
CA GLU A 326 -14.76 -17.61 10.65
C GLU A 326 -14.30 -18.83 9.83
N GLU A 327 -13.43 -18.63 8.84
CA GLU A 327 -12.92 -19.71 7.99
C GLU A 327 -12.05 -20.69 8.77
N LEU A 328 -11.17 -20.21 9.65
CA LEU A 328 -10.32 -21.06 10.48
C LEU A 328 -11.17 -21.88 11.47
N SER A 329 -12.20 -21.29 12.07
CA SER A 329 -13.16 -22.01 12.93
C SER A 329 -13.91 -23.10 12.14
N ALA A 330 -14.28 -22.84 10.89
CA ALA A 330 -14.91 -23.82 10.01
C ALA A 330 -13.95 -24.98 9.70
N LYS A 331 -12.68 -24.69 9.38
CA LYS A 331 -11.62 -25.70 9.17
C LYS A 331 -11.37 -26.56 10.40
N ILE A 332 -11.39 -25.97 11.59
CA ILE A 332 -11.25 -26.70 12.87
C ILE A 332 -12.46 -27.62 13.09
N SER A 333 -13.67 -27.15 12.81
CA SER A 333 -14.89 -27.95 12.93
C SER A 333 -14.92 -29.10 11.91
N GLU A 334 -14.45 -28.86 10.69
CA GLU A 334 -14.25 -29.89 9.68
C GLU A 334 -13.26 -30.95 10.17
N LEU A 335 -12.12 -30.52 10.73
CA LEU A 335 -11.11 -31.41 11.29
C LEU A 335 -11.68 -32.31 12.38
N GLU A 336 -12.44 -31.74 13.33
CA GLU A 336 -13.09 -32.51 14.39
C GLU A 336 -13.99 -33.61 13.84
N ASN A 337 -14.76 -33.33 12.78
CA ASN A 337 -15.64 -34.31 12.15
C ASN A 337 -14.85 -35.40 11.40
N LEU A 338 -13.80 -35.02 10.67
CA LEU A 338 -12.91 -35.96 9.97
C LEU A 338 -12.22 -36.91 10.95
N CYS A 339 -11.72 -36.38 12.07
CA CYS A 339 -11.07 -37.17 13.11
C CYS A 339 -12.05 -38.12 13.81
N LYS A 340 -13.29 -37.69 14.09
CA LYS A 340 -14.33 -38.59 14.64
C LYS A 340 -14.61 -39.77 13.71
N ASN A 341 -14.73 -39.52 12.41
CA ASN A 341 -14.99 -40.57 11.42
C ASN A 341 -13.79 -41.52 11.21
N GLN A 342 -12.56 -41.06 11.43
CA GLN A 342 -11.37 -41.93 11.40
C GLN A 342 -11.23 -42.83 12.62
N MET A 343 -11.85 -42.47 13.75
CA MET A 343 -11.73 -43.17 15.03
C MET A 343 -12.81 -44.22 15.28
N ILE A 344 -13.79 -44.33 14.39
CA ILE A 344 -14.78 -45.41 14.41
C ILE A 344 -14.18 -46.58 13.61
N PRO A 345 -13.91 -47.74 14.24
CA PRO A 345 -13.49 -48.92 13.50
C PRO A 345 -14.66 -49.40 12.63
N ASN A 346 -14.41 -49.64 11.34
CA ASN A 346 -15.31 -50.41 10.48
C ASN A 346 -15.41 -51.86 10.97
#